data_AF-A0A1Y1VBR9-F1
#
_entry.id   AF-A0A1Y1VBR9-F1
#
_cell.length_a   1.000
_cell.length_b   1.000
_cell.length_c   1.000
_cell.angle_alpha   90.00
_cell.angle_beta   90.00
_cell.angle_gamma   90.00
#
_symmetry.space_group_name_H-M   'P 1'
#
loop_
_entity.id
_entity.type
_entity.pdbx_description
1 polymer ?
#
loop_
_entity_poly.entity_id
_entity_poly.type
_entity_poly.pdbx_seq_one_letter_code
_entity_poly.pdbx_strand_id
1 'polypeptide(L)'
;MESYYFEYYFVRQYSKTLFLDLTDYIDEESLNCHDPKILNRGKLNGKLYALPYESDFDNLYYDNENQKSKNITKSMESLTWDELIDSINESSSYPLRISLSYTENFLSTFMEYASSFHNLTKEYDPQFYKVFYNDTTNQLYKSFYEFLNKYTNRTIDNTLYEFPEDALLSFLDGESIFYKGKASQMSSFKEFPNISSTLPPKYISSKFSNYLIINKQSEIDKSILVEIAKELTSKEIQLFKAKHFGNIPTFDFNDKSNIETYCEISEIQKEICQQLRQIKEINLKDIFKSKYSATYFEISSYLSPFFIEYLYEDEIDFNKISDLFKYSYEMVTTQIAITPIYCNLIIFGCIFHMAKIFFDLPPYSKTKLKIIFIFEQLSVDLIYIPMLALIYRIYRIYNSNSLTVKYLTNKKLFIIITICFFIDVVLLCLIHAICIYILVGSRLLLVIALNTDIVPNVYDLKDFVPISTKEQYKLLMNKIKNITSNTILKSPNSTINNYSSNSYQAGYSISMNDNTMKSSYIQ
;
A
#
# COMPACT_ATOMS: atom_id res chain seq x y z
N MET A 1 4.67 5.49 -2.22
CA MET A 1 4.16 4.12 -1.95
C MET A 1 2.84 3.77 -2.63
N GLU A 2 2.23 4.67 -3.41
CA GLU A 2 1.31 4.28 -4.50
C GLU A 2 2.03 3.53 -5.65
N SER A 3 3.36 3.41 -5.61
CA SER A 3 4.19 2.74 -6.63
C SER A 3 4.08 1.21 -6.67
N TYR A 4 3.32 0.58 -5.74
CA TYR A 4 2.77 -0.77 -5.93
C TYR A 4 1.29 -0.72 -6.37
N TYR A 5 1.00 0.17 -7.31
CA TYR A 5 0.06 -0.05 -8.40
C TYR A 5 0.28 -1.42 -9.13
N PHE A 6 1.31 -2.21 -8.79
CA PHE A 6 1.67 -3.51 -9.34
C PHE A 6 0.86 -4.71 -8.80
N GLU A 7 0.02 -4.48 -7.79
CA GLU A 7 -1.11 -5.39 -7.55
C GLU A 7 -2.03 -5.47 -8.77
N TYR A 8 -2.06 -4.41 -9.60
CA TYR A 8 -3.12 -4.19 -10.57
C TYR A 8 -3.09 -5.11 -11.81
N TYR A 9 -2.04 -5.92 -12.02
CA TYR A 9 -1.99 -6.86 -13.16
C TYR A 9 -1.59 -8.30 -12.86
N PHE A 10 -0.89 -8.59 -11.77
CA PHE A 10 -0.30 -9.93 -11.60
C PHE A 10 -0.33 -10.37 -10.14
N VAL A 11 -1.11 -11.43 -9.89
CA VAL A 11 -1.02 -12.32 -8.74
C VAL A 11 0.45 -12.74 -8.54
N ARG A 12 1.23 -12.00 -7.73
CA ARG A 12 2.62 -12.34 -7.45
C ARG A 12 2.68 -13.47 -6.42
N GLN A 13 2.30 -14.68 -6.84
CA GLN A 13 2.78 -15.93 -6.24
C GLN A 13 4.05 -16.37 -6.97
N TYR A 14 5.03 -15.47 -7.14
CA TYR A 14 6.23 -15.74 -7.95
C TYR A 14 6.93 -17.02 -7.54
N SER A 15 6.97 -17.29 -6.23
CA SER A 15 7.54 -18.52 -5.70
C SER A 15 6.84 -19.77 -6.23
N LYS A 16 5.50 -19.78 -6.40
CA LYS A 16 4.79 -20.95 -6.95
C LYS A 16 4.97 -21.11 -8.46
N THR A 17 5.15 -20.00 -9.17
CA THR A 17 5.33 -20.04 -10.63
C THR A 17 6.77 -20.38 -11.02
N LEU A 18 7.74 -19.99 -10.19
CA LEU A 18 9.17 -20.12 -10.48
C LEU A 18 9.83 -21.27 -9.72
N PHE A 19 9.32 -21.67 -8.55
CA PHE A 19 9.95 -22.74 -7.75
C PHE A 19 9.22 -24.06 -7.96
N LEU A 20 10.01 -25.14 -7.98
CA LEU A 20 9.49 -26.50 -8.03
C LEU A 20 8.80 -26.83 -6.69
N ASP A 21 7.61 -27.42 -6.76
CA ASP A 21 6.95 -28.00 -5.59
C ASP A 21 7.64 -29.31 -5.24
N LEU A 22 8.27 -29.37 -4.07
CA LEU A 22 9.10 -30.48 -3.60
C LEU A 22 8.31 -31.49 -2.75
N THR A 23 7.02 -31.24 -2.51
CA THR A 23 6.20 -32.03 -1.57
C THR A 23 6.18 -33.52 -1.91
N ASP A 24 6.06 -33.85 -3.19
CA ASP A 24 5.98 -35.24 -3.65
C ASP A 24 7.37 -35.88 -3.90
N TYR A 25 8.44 -35.08 -3.77
CA TYR A 25 9.81 -35.49 -4.06
C TYR A 25 10.63 -35.87 -2.82
N ILE A 26 10.17 -35.42 -1.64
CA ILE A 26 10.94 -35.45 -0.41
C ILE A 26 10.06 -36.00 0.71
N ASP A 27 10.51 -37.12 1.29
CA ASP A 27 9.84 -37.74 2.42
C ASP A 27 9.95 -36.85 3.66
N GLU A 28 8.83 -36.59 4.34
CA GLU A 28 8.83 -35.72 5.52
C GLU A 28 9.78 -36.20 6.63
N GLU A 29 9.96 -37.52 6.77
CA GLU A 29 10.87 -38.10 7.76
C GLU A 29 12.33 -37.64 7.57
N SER A 30 12.76 -37.41 6.32
CA SER A 30 14.11 -36.94 6.02
C SER A 30 14.37 -35.50 6.48
N LEU A 31 13.30 -34.74 6.77
CA LEU A 31 13.35 -33.34 7.18
C LEU A 31 13.28 -33.17 8.71
N ASN A 32 13.11 -34.26 9.47
CA ASN A 32 12.94 -34.23 10.93
C ASN A 32 14.16 -33.70 11.68
N CYS A 33 15.34 -33.66 11.05
CA CYS A 33 16.52 -33.09 11.69
C CYS A 33 16.47 -31.57 11.83
N HIS A 34 15.68 -30.87 11.00
CA HIS A 34 15.62 -29.41 10.97
C HIS A 34 14.72 -28.84 12.08
N ASP A 35 15.06 -27.63 12.54
CA ASP A 35 14.19 -26.84 13.41
C ASP A 35 12.80 -26.65 12.75
N PRO A 36 11.69 -26.98 13.44
CA PRO A 36 10.35 -26.90 12.86
C PRO A 36 9.96 -25.51 12.37
N LYS A 37 10.42 -24.43 13.02
CA LYS A 37 10.15 -23.05 12.57
C LYS A 37 10.92 -22.75 11.29
N ILE A 38 12.18 -23.16 11.20
CA ILE A 38 13.00 -23.01 9.99
C ILE A 38 12.38 -23.80 8.84
N LEU A 39 12.02 -25.07 9.06
CA LEU A 39 11.41 -25.92 8.04
C LEU A 39 10.08 -25.36 7.53
N ASN A 40 9.22 -24.90 8.43
CA ASN A 40 7.90 -24.38 8.05
C ASN A 40 7.97 -23.12 7.17
N ARG A 41 9.05 -22.33 7.25
CA ARG A 41 9.28 -21.18 6.36
C ARG A 41 9.58 -21.59 4.92
N GLY A 42 10.02 -22.82 4.69
CA GLY A 42 10.16 -23.41 3.35
C GLY A 42 8.84 -23.87 2.73
N LYS A 43 7.73 -23.84 3.50
CA LYS A 43 6.40 -24.26 3.07
C LYS A 43 5.49 -23.07 2.74
N LEU A 44 4.67 -23.21 1.69
CA LEU A 44 3.64 -22.24 1.29
C LEU A 44 2.31 -22.96 1.05
N ASN A 45 1.31 -22.68 1.88
CA ASN A 45 0.01 -23.39 1.90
C ASN A 45 0.15 -24.92 2.06
N GLY A 46 1.04 -25.35 2.96
CA GLY A 46 1.31 -26.77 3.23
C GLY A 46 2.25 -27.47 2.24
N LYS A 47 2.51 -26.87 1.08
CA LYS A 47 3.44 -27.39 0.06
C LYS A 47 4.87 -26.93 0.31
N LEU A 48 5.84 -27.82 0.13
CA LEU A 48 7.27 -27.55 0.31
C LEU A 48 7.87 -26.96 -0.97
N TYR A 49 8.57 -25.82 -0.87
CA TYR A 49 9.22 -25.17 -2.01
C TYR A 49 10.70 -24.87 -1.78
N ALA A 50 11.16 -24.92 -0.54
CA ALA A 50 12.52 -24.59 -0.17
C ALA A 50 13.01 -25.48 0.96
N LEU A 51 14.25 -25.95 0.87
CA LEU A 51 14.87 -26.81 1.87
C LEU A 51 15.81 -26.01 2.77
N PRO A 52 15.74 -26.16 4.11
CA PRO A 52 16.70 -25.52 5.01
C PRO A 52 18.14 -25.93 4.70
N TYR A 53 19.02 -24.96 4.47
CA TYR A 53 20.40 -25.21 4.03
C TYR A 53 21.44 -24.90 5.11
N GLU A 54 21.28 -23.76 5.79
CA GLU A 54 22.14 -23.33 6.90
C GLU A 54 21.43 -22.26 7.73
N SER A 55 21.86 -22.11 8.98
CA SER A 55 21.43 -21.04 9.87
C SER A 55 22.65 -20.23 10.29
N ASP A 56 22.46 -19.00 10.72
CA ASP A 56 23.53 -18.22 11.34
C ASP A 56 22.98 -17.08 12.20
N PHE A 57 23.87 -16.42 12.93
CA PHE A 57 23.59 -15.23 13.74
C PHE A 57 24.80 -14.30 13.78
N ASP A 58 24.57 -13.06 14.19
CA ASP A 58 25.61 -12.04 14.30
C ASP A 58 26.40 -12.19 15.61
N ASN A 59 27.72 -12.04 15.53
CA ASN A 59 28.69 -12.02 16.64
C ASN A 59 29.59 -10.79 16.58
N LEU A 60 30.19 -10.45 17.72
CA LEU A 60 31.30 -9.51 17.83
C LEU A 60 32.60 -10.27 18.08
N TYR A 61 33.53 -10.17 17.14
CA TYR A 61 34.89 -10.68 17.25
C TYR A 61 35.79 -9.67 17.92
N TYR A 62 36.72 -10.15 18.74
CA TYR A 62 37.67 -9.31 19.46
C TYR A 62 39.00 -10.03 19.67
N ASP A 63 40.07 -9.26 19.82
CA ASP A 63 41.36 -9.77 20.28
C ASP A 63 41.33 -10.04 21.80
N ASN A 64 41.57 -11.27 22.21
CA ASN A 64 41.53 -11.75 23.59
C ASN A 64 42.85 -11.47 24.36
N GLU A 65 43.91 -11.04 23.67
CA GLU A 65 45.11 -10.47 24.30
C GLU A 65 44.90 -9.00 24.69
N ASN A 66 43.99 -8.32 23.99
CA ASN A 66 43.60 -6.96 24.35
C ASN A 66 42.77 -6.97 25.65
N GLN A 67 43.37 -6.48 26.74
CA GLN A 67 42.72 -6.48 28.06
C GLN A 67 41.42 -5.66 28.09
N LYS A 68 41.29 -4.66 27.21
CA LYS A 68 40.12 -3.78 27.15
C LYS A 68 38.91 -4.51 26.57
N SER A 69 39.04 -5.09 25.37
CA SER A 69 37.97 -5.89 24.76
C SER A 69 37.52 -7.00 25.72
N LYS A 70 38.48 -7.70 26.34
CA LYS A 70 38.23 -8.77 27.33
C LYS A 70 37.50 -8.30 28.58
N ASN A 71 37.69 -7.05 29.00
CA ASN A 71 36.95 -6.49 30.12
C ASN A 71 35.53 -6.11 29.70
N ILE A 72 35.35 -5.50 28.52
CA ILE A 72 34.03 -5.13 27.99
C ILE A 72 33.16 -6.38 27.78
N THR A 73 33.72 -7.46 27.22
CA THR A 73 32.97 -8.69 26.89
C THR A 73 32.38 -9.38 28.11
N LYS A 74 32.96 -9.23 29.32
CA LYS A 74 32.41 -9.77 30.57
C LYS A 74 31.05 -9.19 30.95
N SER A 75 30.75 -7.99 30.45
CA SER A 75 29.53 -7.22 30.74
C SER A 75 28.54 -7.21 29.58
N MET A 76 28.82 -7.93 28.49
CA MET A 76 28.07 -7.85 27.24
C MET A 76 26.58 -8.24 27.38
N GLU A 77 26.25 -9.15 28.30
CA GLU A 77 24.86 -9.54 28.60
C GLU A 77 24.00 -8.40 29.17
N SER A 78 24.62 -7.44 29.87
CA SER A 78 23.92 -6.31 30.48
C SER A 78 24.02 -5.03 29.65
N LEU A 79 25.05 -4.90 28.81
CA LEU A 79 25.32 -3.69 28.03
C LEU A 79 24.28 -3.49 26.92
N THR A 80 23.90 -2.24 26.69
CA THR A 80 23.28 -1.74 25.46
C THR A 80 24.34 -1.36 24.43
N TRP A 81 23.92 -1.12 23.19
CA TRP A 81 24.80 -0.60 22.14
C TRP A 81 25.41 0.77 22.48
N ASP A 82 24.64 1.66 23.12
CA ASP A 82 25.14 2.98 23.54
C ASP A 82 26.24 2.84 24.61
N GLU A 83 26.01 2.01 25.63
CA GLU A 83 26.99 1.77 26.70
C GLU A 83 28.24 1.04 26.19
N LEU A 84 28.11 0.16 25.18
CA LEU A 84 29.24 -0.47 24.51
C LEU A 84 30.12 0.59 23.83
N ILE A 85 29.53 1.51 23.06
CA ILE A 85 30.27 2.57 22.38
C ILE A 85 30.93 3.53 23.37
N ASP A 86 30.23 3.90 24.44
CA ASP A 86 30.79 4.77 25.47
C ASP A 86 31.99 4.08 26.16
N SER A 87 31.90 2.78 26.46
CA SER A 87 33.01 1.98 27.00
C SER A 87 34.22 1.89 26.06
N ILE A 88 33.98 1.91 24.74
CA ILE A 88 35.02 1.96 23.71
C ILE A 88 35.65 3.36 23.67
N ASN A 89 34.85 4.43 23.66
CA ASN A 89 35.37 5.79 23.49
C ASN A 89 36.07 6.35 24.73
N GLU A 90 35.69 5.94 25.94
CA GLU A 90 36.31 6.41 27.19
C GLU A 90 37.80 6.06 27.34
N SER A 91 38.29 5.07 26.57
CA SER A 91 39.58 4.44 26.85
C SER A 91 40.43 4.07 25.62
N SER A 92 40.03 4.45 24.39
CA SER A 92 40.87 4.24 23.19
C SER A 92 40.66 5.30 22.12
N SER A 93 41.67 5.44 21.26
CA SER A 93 41.62 6.22 20.02
C SER A 93 40.98 5.50 18.83
N TYR A 94 40.54 4.24 18.98
CA TYR A 94 40.08 3.39 17.89
C TYR A 94 38.54 3.26 17.91
N PRO A 95 37.84 3.70 16.85
CA PRO A 95 36.39 3.55 16.76
C PRO A 95 36.00 2.08 16.56
N LEU A 96 34.75 1.75 16.89
CA LEU A 96 34.15 0.50 16.43
C LEU A 96 33.93 0.60 14.91
N ARG A 97 34.26 -0.44 14.14
CA ARG A 97 33.93 -0.55 12.71
C ARG A 97 33.03 -1.76 12.42
N ILE A 98 31.85 -1.50 11.89
CA ILE A 98 30.75 -2.38 11.55
C ILE A 98 30.26 -1.94 10.16
N SER A 99 30.40 -2.83 9.19
CA SER A 99 29.86 -2.61 7.85
C SER A 99 28.33 -2.59 7.87
N LEU A 100 27.73 -1.45 7.54
CA LEU A 100 26.27 -1.28 7.38
C LEU A 100 25.84 -1.09 5.91
N SER A 101 26.77 -1.24 4.95
CA SER A 101 26.49 -1.09 3.51
C SER A 101 25.47 -2.08 2.95
N TYR A 102 25.45 -3.30 3.47
CA TYR A 102 24.44 -4.29 3.07
C TYR A 102 23.11 -4.05 3.79
N THR A 103 22.02 -4.03 3.02
CA THR A 103 20.66 -3.74 3.49
C THR A 103 20.20 -4.65 4.64
N GLU A 104 20.60 -5.92 4.62
CA GLU A 104 20.30 -6.88 5.69
C GLU A 104 21.12 -6.62 6.96
N ASN A 105 22.40 -6.24 6.83
CA ASN A 105 23.25 -5.92 7.97
C ASN A 105 22.79 -4.63 8.66
N PHE A 106 22.41 -3.61 7.88
CA PHE A 106 21.82 -2.39 8.41
C PHE A 106 20.54 -2.68 9.20
N LEU A 107 19.60 -3.40 8.58
CA LEU A 107 18.31 -3.69 9.22
C LEU A 107 18.47 -4.60 10.45
N SER A 108 19.34 -5.60 10.38
CA SER A 108 19.71 -6.45 11.52
C SER A 108 20.22 -5.60 12.69
N THR A 109 21.20 -4.73 12.42
CA THR A 109 21.82 -3.88 13.45
C THR A 109 20.83 -2.89 14.03
N PHE A 110 19.99 -2.27 13.21
CA PHE A 110 18.92 -1.39 13.70
C PHE A 110 17.92 -2.14 14.61
N MET A 111 17.56 -3.38 14.25
CA MET A 111 16.63 -4.18 15.05
C MET A 111 17.24 -4.67 16.36
N GLU A 112 18.53 -5.02 16.37
CA GLU A 112 19.30 -5.31 17.59
C GLU A 112 19.40 -4.08 18.50
N TYR A 113 19.65 -2.90 17.91
CA TYR A 113 19.66 -1.63 18.62
C TYR A 113 18.29 -1.34 19.27
N ALA A 114 17.21 -1.35 18.48
CA ALA A 114 15.86 -1.10 19.00
C ALA A 114 15.46 -2.12 20.07
N SER A 115 15.83 -3.39 19.89
CA SER A 115 15.55 -4.46 20.85
C SER A 115 16.32 -4.33 22.16
N SER A 116 17.40 -3.53 22.18
CA SER A 116 18.10 -3.21 23.43
C SER A 116 17.25 -2.35 24.36
N PHE A 117 16.25 -1.64 23.83
CA PHE A 117 15.39 -0.73 24.60
C PHE A 117 13.93 -1.19 24.66
N HIS A 118 13.48 -1.96 23.67
CA HIS A 118 12.10 -2.37 23.52
C HIS A 118 11.97 -3.88 23.30
N ASN A 119 10.90 -4.50 23.77
CA ASN A 119 10.60 -5.88 23.44
C ASN A 119 9.80 -5.94 22.13
N LEU A 120 10.43 -6.46 21.06
CA LEU A 120 9.85 -6.53 19.72
C LEU A 120 9.11 -7.84 19.42
N THR A 121 8.61 -8.52 20.45
CA THR A 121 7.86 -9.78 20.30
C THR A 121 6.35 -9.57 20.38
N LYS A 122 5.62 -10.32 19.55
CA LYS A 122 4.15 -10.24 19.50
C LYS A 122 3.50 -10.82 20.76
N GLU A 123 4.17 -11.76 21.39
CA GLU A 123 3.78 -12.39 22.65
C GLU A 123 3.77 -11.38 23.80
N TYR A 124 4.71 -10.44 23.79
CA TYR A 124 4.79 -9.37 24.80
C TYR A 124 3.81 -8.23 24.50
N ASP A 125 3.82 -7.71 23.28
CA ASP A 125 2.90 -6.66 22.84
C ASP A 125 2.39 -6.97 21.41
N PRO A 126 1.08 -7.23 21.22
CA PRO A 126 0.50 -7.41 19.89
C PRO A 126 0.67 -6.21 18.96
N GLN A 127 0.99 -5.03 19.49
CA GLN A 127 1.25 -3.79 18.77
C GLN A 127 2.71 -3.31 18.91
N PHE A 128 3.66 -4.20 19.22
CA PHE A 128 5.08 -3.87 19.40
C PHE A 128 5.64 -2.99 18.27
N TYR A 129 5.23 -3.23 17.02
CA TYR A 129 5.65 -2.52 15.83
C TYR A 129 5.32 -1.02 15.85
N LYS A 130 4.38 -0.56 16.68
CA LYS A 130 4.08 0.87 16.86
C LYS A 130 5.24 1.65 17.44
N VAL A 131 6.22 0.99 18.08
CA VAL A 131 7.45 1.66 18.53
C VAL A 131 8.17 2.38 17.39
N PHE A 132 7.98 1.93 16.15
CA PHE A 132 8.57 2.51 14.96
C PHE A 132 7.73 3.64 14.31
N TYR A 133 6.55 3.98 14.82
CA TYR A 133 5.78 5.11 14.29
C TYR A 133 4.76 5.74 15.25
N ASN A 134 5.06 5.74 16.54
CA ASN A 134 4.31 6.44 17.58
C ASN A 134 5.00 7.76 17.97
N ASP A 135 4.45 8.44 18.98
CA ASP A 135 4.96 9.75 19.42
C ASP A 135 6.39 9.68 20.01
N THR A 136 6.86 8.50 20.45
CA THR A 136 8.22 8.30 20.98
C THR A 136 9.24 7.91 19.90
N THR A 137 8.79 7.61 18.68
CA THR A 137 9.62 7.09 17.59
C THR A 137 10.76 8.03 17.19
N ASN A 138 10.53 9.34 17.18
CA ASN A 138 11.58 10.31 16.83
C ASN A 138 12.76 10.25 17.81
N GLN A 139 12.53 9.85 19.07
CA GLN A 139 13.62 9.66 20.03
C GLN A 139 14.46 8.42 19.70
N LEU A 140 13.82 7.32 19.28
CA LEU A 140 14.52 6.09 18.87
C LEU A 140 15.40 6.32 17.63
N TYR A 141 14.89 7.01 16.61
CA TYR A 141 15.68 7.29 15.42
C TYR A 141 16.80 8.28 15.68
N LYS A 142 16.52 9.31 16.49
CA LYS A 142 17.55 10.26 16.91
C LYS A 142 18.65 9.57 17.71
N SER A 143 18.30 8.69 18.66
CA SER A 143 19.29 7.97 19.46
C SER A 143 20.11 7.00 18.60
N PHE A 144 19.47 6.31 17.64
CA PHE A 144 20.20 5.47 16.68
C PHE A 144 21.15 6.28 15.79
N TYR A 145 20.73 7.45 15.30
CA TYR A 145 21.60 8.35 14.54
C TYR A 145 22.77 8.87 15.37
N GLU A 146 22.54 9.25 16.63
CA GLU A 146 23.60 9.64 17.56
C GLU A 146 24.57 8.48 17.86
N PHE A 147 24.05 7.26 18.01
CA PHE A 147 24.84 6.04 18.10
C PHE A 147 25.76 5.89 16.88
N LEU A 148 25.22 5.96 15.66
CA LEU A 148 26.02 5.89 14.43
C LEU A 148 27.09 6.98 14.36
N ASN A 149 26.78 8.21 14.80
CA ASN A 149 27.76 9.30 14.82
C ASN A 149 28.88 9.09 15.86
N LYS A 150 28.57 8.57 17.05
CA LYS A 150 29.58 8.23 18.06
C LYS A 150 30.48 7.09 17.58
N TYR A 151 29.88 6.11 16.92
CA TYR A 151 30.55 4.94 16.38
C TYR A 151 31.49 5.30 15.21
N THR A 152 31.13 6.27 14.35
CA THR A 152 31.91 6.68 13.16
C THR A 152 32.97 7.74 13.37
N ASN A 153 33.26 8.15 14.61
CA ASN A 153 34.03 9.37 14.86
C ASN A 153 33.48 10.59 14.05
N ARG A 154 32.14 10.65 13.93
CA ARG A 154 31.37 11.72 13.26
C ARG A 154 31.42 11.77 11.72
N THR A 155 31.75 10.67 11.04
CA THR A 155 31.62 10.56 9.58
C THR A 155 30.71 9.38 9.21
N ILE A 156 29.39 9.60 9.22
CA ILE A 156 28.38 8.55 8.98
C ILE A 156 28.56 7.86 7.61
N ASP A 157 29.05 8.60 6.61
CA ASP A 157 29.36 8.17 5.25
C ASP A 157 30.28 6.95 5.23
N ASN A 158 31.32 6.97 6.06
CA ASN A 158 32.34 5.92 6.12
C ASN A 158 31.82 4.61 6.71
N THR A 159 30.53 4.51 7.07
CA THR A 159 29.96 3.30 7.69
C THR A 159 28.74 2.81 6.98
N LEU A 160 27.85 3.73 6.61
CA LEU A 160 26.70 3.36 5.80
C LEU A 160 27.13 2.78 4.44
N TYR A 161 28.39 3.00 4.04
CA TYR A 161 28.96 2.48 2.80
C TYR A 161 30.26 1.67 2.98
N GLU A 162 30.66 1.36 4.22
CA GLU A 162 31.84 0.48 4.46
C GLU A 162 31.53 -0.96 4.03
N PHE A 163 32.44 -1.59 3.29
CA PHE A 163 32.33 -3.00 2.95
C PHE A 163 32.79 -3.88 4.13
N PRO A 164 32.21 -5.09 4.34
CA PRO A 164 32.64 -5.96 5.43
C PRO A 164 34.12 -6.33 5.40
N GLU A 165 34.69 -6.44 4.20
CA GLU A 165 36.11 -6.73 4.00
C GLU A 165 37.00 -5.63 4.59
N ASP A 166 36.63 -4.36 4.38
CA ASP A 166 37.37 -3.21 4.92
C ASP A 166 37.25 -3.16 6.45
N ALA A 167 36.05 -3.42 6.98
CA ALA A 167 35.83 -3.49 8.42
C ALA A 167 36.63 -4.65 9.06
N LEU A 168 36.73 -5.78 8.37
CA LEU A 168 37.53 -6.93 8.79
C LEU A 168 39.03 -6.61 8.79
N LEU A 169 39.55 -6.03 7.70
CA LEU A 169 40.96 -5.63 7.61
C LEU A 169 41.31 -4.63 8.71
N SER A 170 40.47 -3.62 8.92
CA SER A 170 40.63 -2.64 9.99
C SER A 170 40.72 -3.28 11.37
N PHE A 171 39.92 -4.31 11.62
CA PHE A 171 39.98 -5.07 12.86
C PHE A 171 41.27 -5.89 12.98
N LEU A 172 41.69 -6.57 11.91
CA LEU A 172 42.92 -7.35 11.88
C LEU A 172 44.17 -6.48 12.05
N ASP A 173 44.14 -5.25 11.53
CA ASP A 173 45.20 -4.25 11.68
C ASP A 173 45.20 -3.56 13.06
N GLY A 174 44.24 -3.89 13.92
CA GLY A 174 44.09 -3.31 15.26
C GLY A 174 43.51 -1.89 15.29
N GLU A 175 42.93 -1.42 14.17
CA GLU A 175 42.26 -0.12 14.06
C GLU A 175 40.82 -0.12 14.61
N SER A 176 40.27 -1.29 14.92
CA SER A 176 38.96 -1.47 15.56
C SER A 176 39.05 -2.46 16.71
N ILE A 177 38.34 -2.19 17.82
CA ILE A 177 38.31 -3.10 18.98
C ILE A 177 37.48 -4.35 18.73
N PHE A 178 36.38 -4.19 17.98
CA PHE A 178 35.52 -5.30 17.61
C PHE A 178 35.26 -5.31 16.11
N TYR A 179 34.99 -6.48 15.59
CA TYR A 179 34.44 -6.68 14.25
C TYR A 179 33.09 -7.39 14.36
N LYS A 180 32.04 -6.84 13.76
CA LYS A 180 30.74 -7.51 13.68
C LYS A 180 30.73 -8.44 12.47
N GLY A 181 30.63 -9.75 12.72
CA GLY A 181 30.62 -10.78 11.69
C GLY A 181 29.56 -11.85 11.98
N LYS A 182 29.52 -12.89 11.14
CA LYS A 182 28.63 -14.04 11.34
C LYS A 182 29.30 -15.11 12.18
N ALA A 183 28.59 -15.78 13.08
CA ALA A 183 29.18 -16.79 13.97
C ALA A 183 29.92 -17.91 13.22
N SER A 184 29.45 -18.32 12.03
CA SER A 184 30.15 -19.29 11.19
C SER A 184 31.55 -18.86 10.72
N GLN A 185 31.82 -17.54 10.66
CA GLN A 185 33.14 -16.98 10.32
C GLN A 185 34.20 -17.26 11.38
N MET A 186 33.82 -17.76 12.57
CA MET A 186 34.79 -18.15 13.59
C MET A 186 35.77 -19.20 13.10
N SER A 187 35.33 -20.05 12.17
CA SER A 187 36.21 -21.03 11.51
C SER A 187 37.31 -20.40 10.64
N SER A 188 37.07 -19.20 10.09
CA SER A 188 38.06 -18.43 9.33
C SER A 188 39.13 -17.81 10.23
N PHE A 189 38.82 -17.61 11.52
CA PHE A 189 39.78 -17.09 12.50
C PHE A 189 40.65 -18.18 13.17
N LYS A 190 40.59 -19.44 12.72
CA LYS A 190 41.43 -20.54 13.23
C LYS A 190 42.93 -20.24 13.21
N GLU A 191 43.39 -19.46 12.24
CA GLU A 191 44.80 -19.08 12.09
C GLU A 191 45.20 -17.92 13.00
N PHE A 192 44.23 -17.27 13.65
CA PHE A 192 44.42 -16.14 14.56
C PHE A 192 44.01 -16.56 15.98
N PRO A 193 44.87 -17.27 16.73
CA PRO A 193 44.52 -17.88 18.02
C PRO A 193 44.10 -16.87 19.10
N ASN A 194 44.42 -15.60 18.88
CA ASN A 194 44.12 -14.50 19.80
C ASN A 194 42.71 -13.96 19.58
N ILE A 195 42.07 -14.24 18.44
CA ILE A 195 40.72 -13.76 18.14
C ILE A 195 39.70 -14.68 18.80
N SER A 196 38.79 -14.09 19.56
CA SER A 196 37.66 -14.76 20.20
C SER A 196 36.36 -14.04 19.83
N SER A 197 35.21 -14.63 20.17
CA SER A 197 33.92 -14.04 19.85
C SER A 197 33.00 -13.89 21.06
N THR A 198 32.06 -12.96 20.98
CA THR A 198 30.97 -12.80 21.94
C THR A 198 29.69 -12.44 21.20
N LEU A 199 28.55 -12.70 21.83
CA LEU A 199 27.27 -12.23 21.31
C LEU A 199 27.21 -10.70 21.37
N PRO A 200 26.41 -10.03 20.54
CA PRO A 200 26.21 -8.59 20.62
C PRO A 200 25.59 -8.16 21.97
N PRO A 201 25.53 -6.85 22.25
CA PRO A 201 24.93 -6.29 23.46
C PRO A 201 23.58 -6.91 23.84
N LYS A 202 23.37 -7.12 25.14
CA LYS A 202 22.24 -7.84 25.74
C LYS A 202 22.11 -9.31 25.35
N TYR A 203 23.10 -9.86 24.66
CA TYR A 203 23.05 -11.15 23.98
C TYR A 203 21.90 -11.24 22.96
N ILE A 204 21.53 -10.10 22.39
CA ILE A 204 20.48 -9.98 21.38
C ILE A 204 21.13 -10.02 20.01
N SER A 205 20.71 -10.93 19.15
CA SER A 205 21.26 -11.04 17.79
C SER A 205 20.24 -11.56 16.80
N SER A 206 20.30 -11.04 15.58
CA SER A 206 19.41 -11.47 14.51
C SER A 206 19.81 -12.85 13.99
N LYS A 207 18.88 -13.79 14.05
CA LYS A 207 19.06 -15.14 13.52
C LYS A 207 18.41 -15.26 12.15
N PHE A 208 19.17 -15.73 11.18
CA PHE A 208 18.72 -15.94 9.82
C PHE A 208 18.99 -17.37 9.36
N SER A 209 18.34 -17.76 8.28
CA SER A 209 18.46 -19.09 7.70
C SER A 209 18.36 -18.98 6.19
N ASN A 210 19.26 -19.70 5.52
CA ASN A 210 19.31 -19.80 4.07
C ASN A 210 18.61 -21.08 3.63
N TYR A 211 18.05 -21.02 2.42
CA TYR A 211 17.25 -22.10 1.86
C TYR A 211 17.72 -22.41 0.45
N LEU A 212 17.69 -23.70 0.11
CA LEU A 212 17.90 -24.17 -1.24
C LEU A 212 16.55 -24.24 -1.96
N ILE A 213 16.45 -23.57 -3.11
CA ILE A 213 15.27 -23.54 -3.96
C ILE A 213 15.62 -24.10 -5.34
N ILE A 214 14.68 -24.84 -5.95
CA ILE A 214 14.86 -25.36 -7.31
C ILE A 214 14.03 -24.52 -8.26
N ASN A 215 14.68 -23.89 -9.25
CA ASN A 215 13.98 -23.19 -10.31
C ASN A 215 13.27 -24.21 -11.22
N LYS A 216 11.95 -24.12 -11.28
CA LYS A 216 11.07 -24.94 -12.12
C LYS A 216 11.39 -24.81 -13.61
N GLN A 217 11.92 -23.67 -14.04
CA GLN A 217 12.30 -23.38 -15.42
C GLN A 217 13.70 -23.84 -15.78
N SER A 218 14.44 -24.47 -14.85
CA SER A 218 15.77 -25.02 -15.15
C SER A 218 15.69 -26.01 -16.32
N GLU A 219 16.67 -25.97 -17.22
CA GLU A 219 16.80 -26.94 -18.33
C GLU A 219 17.30 -28.30 -17.83
N ILE A 220 17.98 -28.32 -16.69
CA ILE A 220 18.45 -29.55 -16.04
C ILE A 220 17.24 -30.39 -15.60
N ASP A 221 17.39 -31.71 -15.64
CA ASP A 221 16.37 -32.63 -15.18
C ASP A 221 16.04 -32.39 -13.70
N LYS A 222 14.75 -32.32 -13.39
CA LYS A 222 14.26 -31.89 -12.08
C LYS A 222 14.51 -32.96 -11.03
N SER A 223 14.51 -34.25 -11.41
CA SER A 223 14.82 -35.34 -10.48
C SER A 223 16.28 -35.27 -10.04
N ILE A 224 17.20 -34.95 -10.95
CA ILE A 224 18.62 -34.74 -10.63
C ILE A 224 18.79 -33.55 -9.68
N LEU A 225 18.13 -32.43 -9.95
CA LEU A 225 18.20 -31.25 -9.08
C LEU A 225 17.64 -31.54 -7.69
N VAL A 226 16.55 -32.29 -7.59
CA VAL A 226 15.95 -32.74 -6.33
C VAL A 226 16.93 -33.64 -5.57
N GLU A 227 17.56 -34.61 -6.23
CA GLU A 227 18.52 -35.51 -5.58
C GLU A 227 19.71 -34.73 -5.01
N ILE A 228 20.27 -33.80 -5.79
CA ILE A 228 21.35 -32.91 -5.35
C ILE A 228 20.87 -32.05 -4.17
N ALA A 229 19.67 -31.47 -4.25
CA ALA A 229 19.12 -30.65 -3.19
C ALA A 229 18.97 -31.44 -1.88
N LYS A 230 18.43 -32.66 -1.95
CA LYS A 230 18.28 -33.58 -0.81
C LYS A 230 19.64 -33.86 -0.15
N GLU A 231 20.64 -34.19 -0.96
CA GLU A 231 21.99 -34.46 -0.48
C GLU A 231 22.62 -33.21 0.16
N LEU A 232 22.54 -32.06 -0.51
CA LEU A 232 23.12 -30.80 0.00
C LEU A 232 22.49 -30.31 1.31
N THR A 233 21.24 -30.68 1.58
CA THR A 233 20.53 -30.34 2.82
C THR A 233 20.50 -31.47 3.84
N SER A 234 21.12 -32.63 3.54
CA SER A 234 21.14 -33.77 4.44
C SER A 234 21.84 -33.45 5.77
N LYS A 235 21.51 -34.23 6.81
CA LYS A 235 22.16 -34.10 8.12
C LYS A 235 23.67 -34.31 8.00
N GLU A 236 24.07 -35.31 7.22
CA GLU A 236 25.45 -35.68 6.97
C GLU A 236 26.24 -34.54 6.31
N ILE A 237 25.68 -33.92 5.25
CA ILE A 237 26.35 -32.82 4.56
C ILE A 237 26.37 -31.54 5.39
N GLN A 238 25.32 -31.23 6.15
CA GLN A 238 25.36 -30.07 7.04
C GLN A 238 26.41 -30.24 8.16
N LEU A 239 26.55 -31.46 8.71
CA LEU A 239 27.63 -31.77 9.66
C LEU A 239 29.02 -31.72 9.02
N PHE A 240 29.15 -32.20 7.77
CA PHE A 240 30.38 -32.07 7.00
C PHE A 240 30.75 -30.59 6.80
N LYS A 241 29.79 -29.75 6.40
CA LYS A 241 29.99 -28.31 6.24
C LYS A 241 30.36 -27.65 7.56
N ALA A 242 29.72 -28.01 8.66
CA ALA A 242 30.09 -27.51 9.99
C ALA A 242 31.55 -27.81 10.32
N LYS A 243 32.00 -29.05 10.13
CA LYS A 243 33.36 -29.48 10.42
C LYS A 243 34.41 -28.76 9.58
N HIS A 244 34.16 -28.62 8.28
CA HIS A 244 35.17 -28.14 7.33
C HIS A 244 35.11 -26.64 7.06
N PHE A 245 33.92 -26.03 7.14
CA PHE A 245 33.67 -24.63 6.76
C PHE A 245 33.05 -23.80 7.88
N GLY A 246 32.75 -24.39 9.05
CA GLY A 246 32.22 -23.66 10.20
C GLY A 246 30.73 -23.32 10.15
N ASN A 247 30.01 -23.76 9.12
CA ASN A 247 28.57 -23.49 9.00
C ASN A 247 27.79 -24.01 10.20
N ILE A 248 26.70 -23.33 10.53
CA ILE A 248 25.78 -23.76 11.57
C ILE A 248 24.61 -24.48 10.90
N PRO A 249 24.32 -25.73 11.27
CA PRO A 249 23.24 -26.49 10.67
C PRO A 249 21.89 -25.89 11.06
N THR A 250 20.88 -26.26 10.30
CA THR A 250 19.48 -25.86 10.52
C THR A 250 18.76 -26.74 11.54
N PHE A 251 19.50 -27.47 12.38
CA PHE A 251 18.94 -28.48 13.25
C PHE A 251 18.07 -27.91 14.37
N ASP A 252 17.14 -28.72 14.87
CA ASP A 252 16.45 -28.41 16.12
C ASP A 252 17.41 -28.58 17.30
N PHE A 253 17.94 -27.45 17.78
CA PHE A 253 18.81 -27.41 18.97
C PHE A 253 18.04 -27.56 20.29
N ASN A 254 16.75 -27.91 20.27
CA ASN A 254 16.05 -28.43 21.45
C ASN A 254 16.14 -29.96 21.54
N ASP A 255 16.43 -30.64 20.43
CA ASP A 255 16.68 -32.07 20.39
C ASP A 255 18.13 -32.37 20.79
N LYS A 256 18.30 -32.98 21.96
CA LYS A 256 19.61 -33.34 22.53
C LYS A 256 20.48 -34.12 21.55
N SER A 257 19.90 -35.03 20.76
CA SER A 257 20.66 -35.88 19.84
C SER A 257 21.34 -35.06 18.73
N ASN A 258 20.67 -34.02 18.23
CA ASN A 258 21.20 -33.14 17.19
C ASN A 258 22.24 -32.16 17.77
N ILE A 259 22.00 -31.64 18.97
CA ILE A 259 22.93 -30.76 19.70
C ILE A 259 24.25 -31.47 19.94
N GLU A 260 24.22 -32.67 20.54
CA GLU A 260 25.44 -33.41 20.91
C GLU A 260 26.30 -33.68 19.67
N THR A 261 25.68 -34.10 18.56
CA THR A 261 26.40 -34.39 17.31
C THR A 261 27.13 -33.17 16.73
N TYR A 262 26.52 -31.97 16.76
CA TYR A 262 27.15 -30.76 16.23
C TYR A 262 28.15 -30.13 17.20
N CYS A 263 27.80 -30.03 18.48
CA CYS A 263 28.62 -29.34 19.48
C CYS A 263 29.94 -30.09 19.79
N GLU A 264 30.00 -31.39 19.53
CA GLU A 264 31.19 -32.22 19.77
C GLU A 264 32.17 -32.27 18.59
N ILE A 265 31.85 -31.63 17.46
CA ILE A 265 32.71 -31.65 16.25
C ILE A 265 34.09 -31.06 16.51
N SER A 266 34.15 -29.89 17.16
CA SER A 266 35.39 -29.23 17.55
C SER A 266 35.14 -28.18 18.63
N GLU A 267 36.20 -27.64 19.23
CA GLU A 267 36.08 -26.56 20.24
C GLU A 267 35.39 -25.30 19.68
N ILE A 268 35.51 -25.02 18.37
CA ILE A 268 34.81 -23.88 17.75
C ILE A 268 33.29 -24.11 17.75
N GLN A 269 32.82 -25.30 17.37
CA GLN A 269 31.39 -25.60 17.42
C GLN A 269 30.86 -25.62 18.85
N LYS A 270 31.67 -26.03 19.81
CA LYS A 270 31.33 -25.99 21.23
C LYS A 270 31.11 -24.55 21.73
N GLU A 271 31.95 -23.60 21.31
CA GLU A 271 31.76 -22.17 21.60
C GLU A 271 30.49 -21.63 20.93
N ILE A 272 30.27 -21.92 19.64
CA ILE A 272 29.03 -21.53 18.93
C ILE A 272 27.81 -22.10 19.64
N CYS A 273 27.86 -23.36 20.11
CA CYS A 273 26.77 -23.96 20.86
C CYS A 273 26.49 -23.28 22.20
N GLN A 274 27.53 -22.81 22.90
CA GLN A 274 27.35 -22.03 24.12
C GLN A 274 26.61 -20.72 23.82
N GLN A 275 26.99 -20.04 22.74
CA GLN A 275 26.33 -18.82 22.28
C GLN A 275 24.88 -19.09 21.84
N LEU A 276 24.62 -20.16 21.09
CA LEU A 276 23.26 -20.57 20.69
C LEU A 276 22.33 -20.84 21.88
N ARG A 277 22.87 -21.23 23.03
CA ARG A 277 22.09 -21.43 24.27
C ARG A 277 21.80 -20.13 25.03
N GLN A 278 22.60 -19.09 24.79
CA GLN A 278 22.52 -17.81 25.51
C GLN A 278 21.83 -16.71 24.69
N ILE A 279 21.86 -16.82 23.37
CA ILE A 279 21.32 -15.83 22.44
C ILE A 279 19.82 -15.61 22.65
N LYS A 280 19.44 -14.34 22.77
CA LYS A 280 18.06 -13.88 22.66
C LYS A 280 17.81 -13.60 21.18
N GLU A 281 17.32 -14.62 20.49
CA GLU A 281 17.13 -14.56 19.04
C GLU A 281 16.10 -13.51 18.62
N ILE A 282 16.48 -12.63 17.70
CA ILE A 282 15.53 -11.82 16.94
C ILE A 282 15.31 -12.48 15.59
N ASN A 283 14.04 -12.67 15.23
CA ASN A 283 13.70 -13.04 13.87
C ASN A 283 13.12 -11.86 13.09
N LEU A 284 13.92 -11.29 12.20
CA LEU A 284 13.53 -10.13 11.39
C LEU A 284 12.27 -10.41 10.56
N LYS A 285 12.11 -11.62 10.01
CA LYS A 285 10.91 -11.98 9.23
C LYS A 285 9.65 -11.94 10.09
N ASP A 286 9.74 -12.35 11.35
CA ASP A 286 8.60 -12.37 12.26
C ASP A 286 8.26 -10.96 12.79
N ILE A 287 9.28 -10.10 12.99
CA ILE A 287 9.08 -8.68 13.33
C ILE A 287 8.21 -7.99 12.28
N PHE A 288 8.47 -8.20 11.00
CA PHE A 288 7.74 -7.53 9.92
C PHE A 288 6.47 -8.25 9.48
N LYS A 289 6.12 -9.38 10.11
CA LYS A 289 4.97 -10.19 9.71
C LYS A 289 3.65 -9.56 10.18
N SER A 290 2.89 -9.03 9.24
CA SER A 290 1.56 -8.47 9.47
C SER A 290 0.54 -9.06 8.48
N LYS A 291 -0.76 -8.77 8.69
CA LYS A 291 -1.82 -9.14 7.74
C LYS A 291 -1.62 -8.47 6.37
N TYR A 292 -0.98 -7.32 6.36
CA TYR A 292 -0.87 -6.42 5.21
C TYR A 292 0.58 -6.16 4.78
N SER A 293 1.56 -6.64 5.54
CA SER A 293 2.97 -6.45 5.24
C SER A 293 3.33 -7.13 3.92
N ALA A 294 4.18 -6.46 3.14
CA ALA A 294 4.85 -7.06 2.00
C ALA A 294 5.71 -8.26 2.45
N THR A 295 6.24 -9.01 1.47
CA THR A 295 7.20 -10.07 1.80
C THR A 295 8.45 -9.46 2.45
N TYR A 296 9.08 -10.17 3.39
CA TYR A 296 10.27 -9.65 4.09
C TYR A 296 11.37 -9.19 3.12
N PHE A 297 11.56 -9.89 2.00
CA PHE A 297 12.53 -9.51 0.96
C PHE A 297 12.23 -8.13 0.36
N GLU A 298 10.97 -7.81 0.08
CA GLU A 298 10.59 -6.48 -0.40
C GLU A 298 10.82 -5.44 0.69
N ILE A 299 10.46 -5.77 1.94
CA ILE A 299 10.69 -4.87 3.07
C ILE A 299 12.18 -4.57 3.21
N SER A 300 13.06 -5.58 3.24
CA SER A 300 14.52 -5.34 3.35
C SER A 300 15.08 -4.60 2.14
N SER A 301 14.59 -4.88 0.93
CA SER A 301 15.04 -4.23 -0.30
C SER A 301 14.63 -2.76 -0.40
N TYR A 302 13.53 -2.34 0.21
CA TYR A 302 13.05 -0.96 0.17
C TYR A 302 13.33 -0.18 1.45
N LEU A 303 13.06 -0.77 2.62
CA LEU A 303 13.15 -0.10 3.90
C LEU A 303 14.59 0.34 4.19
N SER A 304 15.57 -0.54 4.01
CA SER A 304 16.96 -0.21 4.34
C SER A 304 17.53 0.90 3.47
N PRO A 305 17.45 0.87 2.12
CA PRO A 305 17.99 1.95 1.31
C PRO A 305 17.35 3.32 1.60
N PHE A 306 16.01 3.38 1.74
CA PHE A 306 15.35 4.66 2.04
C PHE A 306 15.64 5.15 3.46
N PHE A 307 15.77 4.25 4.44
CA PHE A 307 16.18 4.65 5.79
C PHE A 307 17.59 5.22 5.75
N ILE A 308 18.54 4.54 5.10
CA ILE A 308 19.91 5.04 4.90
C ILE A 308 19.91 6.42 4.20
N GLU A 309 19.14 6.57 3.12
CA GLU A 309 18.99 7.84 2.39
C GLU A 309 18.48 8.97 3.28
N TYR A 310 17.46 8.73 4.11
CA TYR A 310 16.92 9.75 5.01
C TYR A 310 17.86 10.11 6.17
N LEU A 311 18.75 9.19 6.58
CA LEU A 311 19.80 9.52 7.54
C LEU A 311 20.92 10.38 6.92
N TYR A 312 20.98 10.48 5.60
CA TYR A 312 21.97 11.25 4.85
C TYR A 312 21.50 12.67 4.50
N GLU A 313 20.22 13.00 4.69
CA GLU A 313 19.70 14.33 4.38
C GLU A 313 20.32 15.40 5.30
N ASP A 314 20.64 16.59 4.75
CA ASP A 314 21.19 17.73 5.51
C ASP A 314 20.32 18.11 6.72
N GLU A 315 19.00 18.02 6.55
CA GLU A 315 18.00 18.17 7.61
C GLU A 315 17.20 16.87 7.73
N ILE A 316 17.59 16.02 8.70
CA ILE A 316 16.97 14.72 8.90
C ILE A 316 15.54 14.86 9.41
N ASP A 317 14.56 14.48 8.58
CA ASP A 317 13.17 14.35 8.97
C ASP A 317 12.82 12.91 9.37
N PHE A 318 12.91 12.64 10.68
CA PHE A 318 12.56 11.33 11.25
C PHE A 318 11.11 10.88 10.98
N ASN A 319 10.20 11.81 10.65
CA ASN A 319 8.84 11.43 10.29
C ASN A 319 8.80 10.66 8.97
N LYS A 320 9.70 10.94 8.02
CA LYS A 320 9.81 10.16 6.78
C LYS A 320 10.16 8.70 7.06
N ILE A 321 11.10 8.46 7.98
CA ILE A 321 11.48 7.11 8.42
C ILE A 321 10.30 6.44 9.13
N SER A 322 9.64 7.17 10.04
CA SER A 322 8.45 6.69 10.73
C SER A 322 7.36 6.25 9.75
N ASP A 323 7.11 7.05 8.72
CA ASP A 323 6.15 6.74 7.67
C ASP A 323 6.55 5.49 6.89
N LEU A 324 7.83 5.28 6.55
CA LEU A 324 8.29 4.03 5.91
C LEU A 324 7.89 2.80 6.74
N PHE A 325 8.19 2.81 8.03
CA PHE A 325 7.84 1.72 8.93
C PHE A 325 6.32 1.57 9.03
N LYS A 326 5.59 2.66 9.21
CA LYS A 326 4.13 2.63 9.26
C LYS A 326 3.54 1.96 8.02
N TYR A 327 4.01 2.31 6.82
CA TYR A 327 3.52 1.69 5.59
C TYR A 327 3.93 0.22 5.43
N SER A 328 5.02 -0.22 6.06
CA SER A 328 5.41 -1.65 6.06
C SER A 328 4.46 -2.53 6.90
N TYR A 329 3.79 -1.94 7.89
CA TYR A 329 2.87 -2.64 8.80
C TYR A 329 1.40 -2.40 8.47
N GLU A 330 1.06 -1.16 8.14
CA GLU A 330 -0.29 -0.67 7.91
C GLU A 330 -0.50 -0.37 6.42
N MET A 331 -1.51 -1.01 5.83
CA MET A 331 -1.94 -0.67 4.47
C MET A 331 -2.67 0.69 4.52
N VAL A 332 -1.97 1.79 4.25
CA VAL A 332 -2.58 3.14 4.25
C VAL A 332 -3.61 3.31 3.13
N THR A 333 -3.59 2.44 2.10
CA THR A 333 -4.69 2.37 1.13
C THR A 333 -6.02 1.92 1.76
N THR A 334 -6.08 1.39 2.99
CA THR A 334 -7.37 1.22 3.69
C THR A 334 -8.08 2.55 3.95
N GLN A 335 -7.34 3.67 3.97
CA GLN A 335 -7.90 5.02 4.02
C GLN A 335 -8.27 5.55 2.63
N ILE A 336 -7.57 5.11 1.58
CA ILE A 336 -7.82 5.45 0.16
C ILE A 336 -8.90 4.56 -0.46
N ALA A 337 -9.17 3.39 0.14
CA ALA A 337 -10.02 2.34 -0.41
C ALA A 337 -11.36 2.95 -0.82
N ILE A 338 -11.52 3.07 -2.14
CA ILE A 338 -12.78 3.36 -2.80
C ILE A 338 -13.76 2.37 -2.18
N THR A 339 -14.65 2.87 -1.33
CA THR A 339 -15.49 2.00 -0.54
C THR A 339 -16.33 1.18 -1.52
N PRO A 340 -16.36 -0.17 -1.43
CA PRO A 340 -17.06 -1.01 -2.40
C PRO A 340 -18.50 -0.56 -2.66
N ILE A 341 -19.12 0.08 -1.66
CA ILE A 341 -20.43 0.73 -1.72
C ILE A 341 -20.54 1.75 -2.88
N TYR A 342 -19.55 2.62 -3.09
CA TYR A 342 -19.59 3.62 -4.16
C TYR A 342 -19.43 2.98 -5.54
N CYS A 343 -18.54 2.01 -5.68
CA CYS A 343 -18.43 1.22 -6.91
C CYS A 343 -19.75 0.49 -7.21
N ASN A 344 -20.37 -0.11 -6.20
CA ASN A 344 -21.65 -0.80 -6.35
C ASN A 344 -22.78 0.16 -6.76
N LEU A 345 -22.81 1.40 -6.22
CA LEU A 345 -23.78 2.42 -6.64
C LEU A 345 -23.57 2.85 -8.09
N ILE A 346 -22.32 3.03 -8.53
CA ILE A 346 -22.01 3.36 -9.94
C ILE A 346 -22.41 2.21 -10.86
N ILE A 347 -22.05 0.97 -10.51
CA ILE A 347 -22.42 -0.23 -11.28
C ILE A 347 -23.94 -0.36 -11.34
N PHE A 348 -24.63 -0.15 -10.21
CA PHE A 348 -26.09 -0.16 -10.15
C PHE A 348 -26.69 0.93 -11.03
N GLY A 349 -26.15 2.16 -10.99
CA GLY A 349 -26.53 3.26 -11.87
C GLY A 349 -26.36 2.93 -13.36
N CYS A 350 -25.25 2.28 -13.74
CA CYS A 350 -25.01 1.82 -15.11
C CYS A 350 -26.02 0.74 -15.55
N ILE A 351 -26.29 -0.25 -14.69
CA ILE A 351 -27.32 -1.28 -14.95
C ILE A 351 -28.69 -0.63 -15.10
N PHE A 352 -29.01 0.31 -14.20
CA PHE A 352 -30.25 1.05 -14.21
C PHE A 352 -30.38 1.89 -15.50
N HIS A 353 -29.31 2.56 -15.93
CA HIS A 353 -29.27 3.32 -17.18
C HIS A 353 -29.50 2.42 -18.41
N MET A 354 -28.86 1.25 -18.47
CA MET A 354 -29.07 0.29 -19.55
C MET A 354 -30.52 -0.24 -19.59
N ALA A 355 -31.18 -0.38 -18.43
CA ALA A 355 -32.57 -0.79 -18.37
C ALA A 355 -33.57 0.21 -18.98
N LYS A 356 -33.13 1.45 -19.28
CA LYS A 356 -33.92 2.44 -20.04
C LYS A 356 -34.44 1.88 -21.36
N ILE A 357 -33.65 1.05 -22.04
CA ILE A 357 -34.00 0.44 -23.33
C ILE A 357 -35.35 -0.30 -23.28
N PHE A 358 -35.68 -0.94 -22.15
CA PHE A 358 -36.97 -1.63 -21.99
C PHE A 358 -38.16 -0.67 -21.95
N PHE A 359 -37.95 0.56 -21.48
CA PHE A 359 -39.00 1.57 -21.45
C PHE A 359 -39.23 2.23 -22.82
N ASP A 360 -38.28 2.16 -23.73
CA ASP A 360 -38.44 2.68 -25.09
C ASP A 360 -39.27 1.75 -25.99
N LEU A 361 -39.53 0.50 -25.56
CA LEU A 361 -40.37 -0.44 -26.32
C LEU A 361 -41.87 -0.06 -26.29
N PRO A 362 -42.63 -0.22 -27.38
CA PRO A 362 -44.08 0.01 -27.38
C PRO A 362 -44.82 -0.96 -26.43
N PRO A 363 -46.03 -0.60 -25.93
CA PRO A 363 -46.82 0.58 -26.26
C PRO A 363 -46.42 1.85 -25.47
N TYR A 364 -46.51 3.01 -26.14
CA TYR A 364 -46.26 4.31 -25.50
C TYR A 364 -47.49 4.80 -24.76
N SER A 365 -47.35 5.12 -23.47
CA SER A 365 -48.38 5.77 -22.67
C SER A 365 -47.86 7.08 -22.06
N LYS A 366 -48.75 8.04 -21.82
CA LYS A 366 -48.39 9.33 -21.18
C LYS A 366 -47.73 9.12 -19.81
N THR A 367 -48.16 8.09 -19.07
CA THR A 367 -47.56 7.73 -17.78
C THR A 367 -46.15 7.16 -17.96
N LYS A 368 -45.94 6.32 -18.99
CA LYS A 368 -44.64 5.75 -19.30
C LYS A 368 -43.60 6.83 -19.60
N LEU A 369 -43.96 7.85 -20.40
CA LEU A 369 -43.09 8.99 -20.70
C LEU A 369 -42.64 9.75 -19.45
N LYS A 370 -43.55 9.98 -18.49
CA LYS A 370 -43.20 10.64 -17.22
C LYS A 370 -42.26 9.80 -16.36
N ILE A 371 -42.46 8.48 -16.34
CA ILE A 371 -41.60 7.54 -15.61
C ILE A 371 -40.21 7.48 -16.25
N ILE A 372 -40.11 7.42 -17.58
CA ILE A 372 -38.83 7.39 -18.31
C ILE A 372 -37.97 8.58 -17.94
N PHE A 373 -38.57 9.78 -17.93
CA PHE A 373 -37.83 11.00 -17.62
C PHE A 373 -37.22 10.97 -16.19
N ILE A 374 -38.03 10.60 -15.19
CA ILE A 374 -37.55 10.46 -13.80
C ILE A 374 -36.48 9.37 -13.71
N PHE A 375 -36.72 8.24 -14.37
CA PHE A 375 -35.82 7.09 -14.39
C PHE A 375 -34.45 7.45 -14.99
N GLU A 376 -34.44 8.20 -16.10
CA GLU A 376 -33.22 8.68 -16.74
C GLU A 376 -32.40 9.58 -15.81
N GLN A 377 -33.04 10.56 -15.17
CA GLN A 377 -32.33 11.43 -14.25
C GLN A 377 -31.76 10.66 -13.05
N LEU A 378 -32.56 9.77 -12.43
CA LEU A 378 -32.09 8.94 -11.32
C LEU A 378 -30.90 8.06 -11.74
N SER A 379 -30.90 7.55 -12.98
CA SER A 379 -29.78 6.74 -13.50
C SER A 379 -28.48 7.53 -13.61
N VAL A 380 -28.57 8.78 -14.09
CA VAL A 380 -27.43 9.70 -14.23
C VAL A 380 -26.92 10.10 -12.84
N ASP A 381 -27.80 10.47 -11.92
CA ASP A 381 -27.45 10.88 -10.56
C ASP A 381 -26.75 9.75 -9.79
N LEU A 382 -27.21 8.50 -9.95
CA LEU A 382 -26.59 7.31 -9.35
C LEU A 382 -25.17 7.02 -9.88
N ILE A 383 -24.81 7.53 -11.06
CA ILE A 383 -23.46 7.39 -11.63
C ILE A 383 -22.59 8.57 -11.20
N TYR A 384 -23.04 9.80 -11.46
CA TYR A 384 -22.19 10.98 -11.33
C TYR A 384 -22.01 11.46 -9.89
N ILE A 385 -23.03 11.36 -9.03
CA ILE A 385 -22.90 11.82 -7.64
C ILE A 385 -21.86 10.98 -6.86
N PRO A 386 -21.89 9.63 -6.91
CA PRO A 386 -20.83 8.84 -6.28
C PRO A 386 -19.45 9.06 -6.91
N MET A 387 -19.38 9.28 -8.23
CA MET A 387 -18.11 9.56 -8.92
C MET A 387 -17.50 10.88 -8.44
N LEU A 388 -18.28 11.96 -8.34
CA LEU A 388 -17.84 13.24 -7.79
C LEU A 388 -17.40 13.13 -6.33
N ALA A 389 -18.11 12.34 -5.52
CA ALA A 389 -17.73 12.10 -4.13
C ALA A 389 -16.39 11.35 -4.01
N LEU A 390 -16.10 10.41 -4.92
CA LEU A 390 -14.81 9.73 -5.00
C LEU A 390 -13.69 10.68 -5.42
N ILE A 391 -13.90 11.47 -6.47
CA ILE A 391 -12.94 12.47 -6.94
C ILE A 391 -12.62 13.47 -5.82
N TYR A 392 -13.65 13.99 -5.13
CA TYR A 392 -13.46 14.90 -4.01
C TYR A 392 -12.68 14.26 -2.86
N ARG A 393 -12.94 12.98 -2.55
CA ARG A 393 -12.20 12.24 -1.53
C ARG A 393 -10.73 12.09 -1.91
N ILE A 394 -10.42 11.70 -3.14
CA ILE A 394 -9.05 11.56 -3.65
C ILE A 394 -8.34 12.92 -3.62
N TYR A 395 -8.99 13.97 -4.13
CA TYR A 395 -8.49 15.34 -4.08
C TYR A 395 -8.15 15.78 -2.65
N ARG A 396 -9.05 15.53 -1.70
CA ARG A 396 -8.82 15.90 -0.30
C ARG A 396 -7.66 15.14 0.33
N ILE A 397 -7.52 13.84 0.03
CA ILE A 397 -6.39 13.02 0.51
C ILE A 397 -5.08 13.60 -0.01
N TYR A 398 -5.02 13.94 -1.29
CA TYR A 398 -3.81 14.46 -1.92
C TYR A 398 -3.42 15.86 -1.41
N ASN A 399 -4.41 16.72 -1.15
CA ASN A 399 -4.17 18.11 -0.73
C ASN A 399 -4.01 18.27 0.80
N SER A 400 -4.39 17.29 1.60
CA SER A 400 -4.13 17.32 3.05
C SER A 400 -2.76 16.73 3.34
N ASN A 401 -1.77 17.56 3.66
CA ASN A 401 -0.46 17.13 4.17
C ASN A 401 -0.52 16.33 5.50
N SER A 402 -1.71 16.06 6.04
CA SER A 402 -1.90 15.19 7.20
C SER A 402 -2.82 14.01 6.84
N LEU A 403 -2.28 12.79 6.89
CA LEU A 403 -3.00 11.51 6.74
C LEU A 403 -4.10 11.27 7.79
N THR A 404 -4.32 12.21 8.69
CA THR A 404 -5.44 12.25 9.62
C THR A 404 -6.69 12.86 8.96
N VAL A 405 -7.18 12.26 7.88
CA VAL A 405 -8.54 12.51 7.37
C VAL A 405 -9.57 11.81 8.29
N LYS A 406 -9.49 12.04 9.61
CA LYS A 406 -10.47 11.58 10.61
C LYS A 406 -11.87 12.13 10.34
N TYR A 407 -11.98 13.18 9.50
CA TYR A 407 -13.21 13.95 9.38
C TYR A 407 -14.20 13.43 8.33
N LEU A 408 -13.75 12.69 7.31
CA LEU A 408 -14.59 12.23 6.19
C LEU A 408 -14.80 10.70 6.25
N THR A 409 -15.44 10.22 7.31
CA THR A 409 -15.78 8.80 7.45
C THR A 409 -16.75 8.37 6.33
N ASN A 410 -16.67 7.11 5.90
CA ASN A 410 -17.57 6.53 4.88
C ASN A 410 -19.06 6.83 5.18
N LYS A 411 -19.43 6.81 6.46
CA LYS A 411 -20.78 7.14 6.93
C LYS A 411 -21.18 8.59 6.63
N LYS A 412 -20.30 9.57 6.87
CA LYS A 412 -20.59 10.98 6.60
C LYS A 412 -20.68 11.26 5.09
N LEU A 413 -19.76 10.69 4.31
CA LEU A 413 -19.78 10.85 2.86
C LEU A 413 -21.04 10.24 2.23
N PHE A 414 -21.48 9.07 2.72
CA PHE A 414 -22.74 8.45 2.30
C PHE A 414 -23.97 9.30 2.64
N ILE A 415 -23.99 9.94 3.81
CA ILE A 415 -25.05 10.88 4.20
C ILE A 415 -25.07 12.08 3.25
N ILE A 416 -23.91 12.66 2.93
CA ILE A 416 -23.80 13.79 1.99
C ILE A 416 -24.33 13.40 0.61
N ILE A 417 -23.91 12.24 0.07
CA ILE A 417 -24.41 11.74 -1.22
C ILE A 417 -25.94 11.57 -1.21
N THR A 418 -26.48 10.96 -0.14
CA THR A 418 -27.93 10.77 0.00
C THR A 418 -28.69 12.10 0.03
N ILE A 419 -28.13 13.12 0.71
CA ILE A 419 -28.71 14.47 0.78
C ILE A 419 -28.65 15.15 -0.59
N CYS A 420 -27.51 15.10 -1.29
CA CYS A 420 -27.36 15.66 -2.64
C CYS A 420 -28.39 15.05 -3.59
N PHE A 421 -28.49 13.73 -3.60
CA PHE A 421 -29.48 13.00 -4.40
C PHE A 421 -30.92 13.43 -4.10
N PHE A 422 -31.27 13.60 -2.82
CA PHE A 422 -32.60 14.07 -2.44
C PHE A 422 -32.87 15.52 -2.92
N ILE A 423 -31.89 16.41 -2.76
CA ILE A 423 -31.97 17.79 -3.23
C ILE A 423 -32.15 17.84 -4.75
N ASP A 424 -31.39 17.05 -5.50
CA ASP A 424 -31.46 16.99 -6.96
C ASP A 424 -32.84 16.52 -7.44
N VAL A 425 -33.40 15.49 -6.81
CA VAL A 425 -34.77 15.02 -7.10
C VAL A 425 -35.81 16.10 -6.81
N VAL A 426 -35.69 16.83 -5.71
CA VAL A 426 -36.61 17.94 -5.36
C VAL A 426 -36.49 19.08 -6.38
N LEU A 427 -35.28 19.49 -6.73
CA LEU A 427 -35.03 20.53 -7.73
C LEU A 427 -35.59 20.14 -9.09
N LEU A 428 -35.40 18.89 -9.50
CA LEU A 428 -35.96 18.37 -10.73
C LEU A 428 -37.49 18.46 -10.74
N CYS A 429 -38.14 18.05 -9.64
CA CYS A 429 -39.60 18.12 -9.51
C CYS A 429 -40.10 19.57 -9.60
N LEU A 430 -39.39 20.52 -8.97
CA LEU A 430 -39.72 21.94 -9.01
C LEU A 430 -39.56 22.52 -10.42
N ILE A 431 -38.44 22.23 -11.09
CA ILE A 431 -38.21 22.65 -12.49
C ILE A 431 -39.32 22.11 -13.38
N HIS A 432 -39.74 20.87 -13.21
CA HIS A 432 -40.85 20.29 -13.97
C HIS A 432 -42.18 20.97 -13.71
N ALA A 433 -42.50 21.25 -12.45
CA ALA A 433 -43.71 21.99 -12.08
C ALA A 433 -43.72 23.38 -12.73
N ILE A 434 -42.57 24.08 -12.72
CA ILE A 434 -42.41 25.40 -13.35
C ILE A 434 -42.54 25.30 -14.88
N CYS A 435 -41.88 24.32 -15.52
CA CYS A 435 -41.99 24.12 -16.97
C CYS A 435 -43.42 23.82 -17.41
N ILE A 436 -44.15 22.97 -16.66
CA ILE A 436 -45.57 22.70 -16.92
C ILE A 436 -46.39 24.00 -16.76
N TYR A 437 -46.13 24.77 -15.71
CA TYR A 437 -46.81 26.04 -15.48
C TYR A 437 -46.57 27.05 -16.62
N ILE A 438 -45.32 27.20 -17.06
CA ILE A 438 -44.95 28.07 -18.19
C ILE A 438 -45.57 27.59 -19.50
N LEU A 439 -45.56 26.27 -19.77
CA LEU A 439 -46.13 25.70 -20.99
C LEU A 439 -47.66 25.88 -21.05
N VAL A 440 -48.36 25.66 -19.93
CA VAL A 440 -49.80 25.90 -19.85
C VAL A 440 -50.11 27.40 -19.94
N GLY A 441 -49.35 28.24 -19.24
CA GLY A 441 -49.50 29.69 -19.26
C GLY A 441 -49.26 30.31 -20.64
N SER A 442 -48.19 29.90 -21.33
CA SER A 442 -47.88 30.37 -22.69
C SER A 442 -48.94 29.95 -23.70
N ARG A 443 -49.47 28.73 -23.61
CA ARG A 443 -50.60 28.29 -24.46
C ARG A 443 -51.86 29.12 -24.19
N LEU A 444 -52.20 29.36 -22.92
CA LEU A 444 -53.34 30.19 -22.55
C LEU A 444 -53.19 31.62 -23.07
N LEU A 445 -51.99 32.20 -22.94
CA LEU A 445 -51.67 33.54 -23.42
C LEU A 445 -51.72 33.63 -24.95
N LEU A 446 -51.26 32.60 -25.66
CA LEU A 446 -51.38 32.50 -27.12
C LEU A 446 -52.85 32.40 -27.55
N VAL A 447 -53.68 31.61 -26.85
CA VAL A 447 -55.13 31.58 -27.11
C VAL A 447 -55.74 32.96 -26.88
N ILE A 448 -55.40 33.66 -25.80
CA ILE A 448 -55.92 35.01 -25.51
C ILE A 448 -55.46 36.01 -26.58
N ALA A 449 -54.21 35.96 -27.01
CA ALA A 449 -53.66 36.85 -28.03
C ALA A 449 -54.31 36.64 -29.41
N LEU A 450 -54.48 35.37 -29.82
CA LEU A 450 -55.13 35.02 -31.10
C LEU A 450 -56.65 35.21 -31.08
N ASN A 451 -57.30 35.20 -29.91
CA ASN A 451 -58.76 35.38 -29.77
C ASN A 451 -59.27 36.81 -29.99
N THR A 452 -58.42 37.75 -30.39
CA THR A 452 -58.88 39.12 -30.66
C THR A 452 -59.75 39.22 -31.92
N ASP A 453 -59.70 38.25 -32.83
CA ASP A 453 -60.48 38.26 -34.10
C ASP A 453 -61.17 36.92 -34.48
N ILE A 454 -61.32 35.96 -33.57
CA ILE A 454 -61.87 34.62 -33.90
C ILE A 454 -63.37 34.52 -33.55
N VAL A 455 -64.19 34.17 -34.54
CA VAL A 455 -65.63 33.91 -34.44
C VAL A 455 -65.88 32.74 -33.45
N PRO A 456 -66.72 32.91 -32.40
CA PRO A 456 -66.85 31.98 -31.26
C PRO A 456 -67.32 30.54 -31.55
N ASN A 457 -67.52 30.15 -32.80
CA ASN A 457 -68.17 28.89 -33.19
C ASN A 457 -67.26 27.88 -33.90
N VAL A 458 -65.97 28.15 -34.09
CA VAL A 458 -65.10 27.27 -34.91
C VAL A 458 -64.11 26.43 -34.08
N TYR A 459 -63.70 26.87 -32.89
CA TYR A 459 -62.70 26.16 -32.06
C TYR A 459 -63.20 25.96 -30.62
N ASP A 460 -63.25 24.71 -30.13
CA ASP A 460 -63.58 24.42 -28.73
C ASP A 460 -62.30 24.58 -27.87
N LEU A 461 -62.30 25.48 -26.89
CA LEU A 461 -61.15 25.71 -26.02
C LEU A 461 -60.71 24.46 -25.24
N LYS A 462 -61.59 23.45 -25.12
CA LYS A 462 -61.25 22.14 -24.55
C LYS A 462 -60.12 21.43 -25.30
N ASP A 463 -59.91 21.74 -26.57
CA ASP A 463 -58.85 21.14 -27.37
C ASP A 463 -57.46 21.69 -26.99
N PHE A 464 -57.41 22.86 -26.33
CA PHE A 464 -56.17 23.56 -25.98
C PHE A 464 -55.83 23.50 -24.48
N VAL A 465 -56.86 23.44 -23.62
CA VAL A 465 -56.70 23.35 -22.16
C VAL A 465 -57.55 22.21 -21.61
N PRO A 466 -56.97 21.19 -20.95
CA PRO A 466 -57.73 20.10 -20.36
C PRO A 466 -58.49 20.60 -19.12
N ILE A 467 -59.71 21.06 -19.32
CA ILE A 467 -60.61 21.53 -18.25
C ILE A 467 -61.60 20.41 -17.97
N SER A 468 -61.52 19.80 -16.77
CA SER A 468 -62.26 18.58 -16.45
C SER A 468 -63.74 18.81 -16.15
N THR A 469 -64.16 20.02 -15.78
CA THR A 469 -65.55 20.32 -15.44
C THR A 469 -66.10 21.56 -16.16
N LYS A 470 -67.39 21.49 -16.51
CA LYS A 470 -68.12 22.56 -17.21
C LYS A 470 -68.15 23.87 -16.42
N GLU A 471 -68.09 23.79 -15.09
CA GLU A 471 -68.05 24.97 -14.21
C GLU A 471 -66.70 25.68 -14.23
N GLN A 472 -65.58 24.93 -14.21
CA GLN A 472 -64.24 25.50 -14.35
C GLN A 472 -64.07 26.23 -15.69
N TYR A 473 -64.64 25.68 -16.76
CA TYR A 473 -64.67 26.31 -18.07
C TYR A 473 -65.41 27.65 -18.05
N LYS A 474 -66.60 27.68 -17.42
CA LYS A 474 -67.41 28.90 -17.29
C LYS A 474 -66.70 29.97 -16.47
N LEU A 475 -66.02 29.59 -15.38
CA LEU A 475 -65.21 30.49 -14.56
C LEU A 475 -64.01 31.05 -15.32
N LEU A 476 -63.29 30.23 -16.08
CA LEU A 476 -62.17 30.67 -16.93
C LEU A 476 -62.65 31.66 -17.99
N MET A 477 -63.73 31.33 -18.70
CA MET A 477 -64.31 32.21 -19.72
C MET A 477 -64.78 33.54 -19.15
N ASN A 478 -65.39 33.54 -17.97
CA ASN A 478 -65.78 34.79 -17.30
C ASN A 478 -64.55 35.62 -16.91
N LYS A 479 -63.46 35.01 -16.43
CA LYS A 479 -62.20 35.73 -16.14
C LYS A 479 -61.58 36.30 -17.40
N ILE A 480 -61.50 35.53 -18.49
CA ILE A 480 -60.97 36.00 -19.78
C ILE A 480 -61.82 37.17 -20.27
N LYS A 481 -63.15 37.03 -20.30
CA LYS A 481 -64.06 38.09 -20.74
C LYS A 481 -63.92 39.38 -19.93
N ASN A 482 -63.75 39.27 -18.61
CA ASN A 482 -63.51 40.43 -17.74
C ASN A 482 -62.14 41.09 -17.99
N ILE A 483 -61.11 40.32 -18.34
CA ILE A 483 -59.79 40.86 -18.70
C ILE A 483 -59.90 41.58 -20.04
N THR A 484 -60.48 40.96 -21.07
CA THR A 484 -60.63 41.54 -22.42
C THR A 484 -61.54 42.78 -22.43
N SER A 485 -62.59 42.81 -21.61
CA SER A 485 -63.48 43.98 -21.52
C SER A 485 -62.82 45.19 -20.86
N ASN A 486 -61.85 44.96 -19.98
CA ASN A 486 -61.14 46.04 -19.27
C ASN A 486 -59.92 46.57 -20.04
N THR A 487 -59.41 45.84 -21.03
CA THR A 487 -58.30 46.26 -21.89
C THR A 487 -58.72 46.88 -23.22
N ILE A 488 -60.00 47.25 -23.42
CA ILE A 488 -60.40 48.20 -24.48
C ILE A 488 -59.94 49.61 -24.07
N LEU A 489 -58.62 49.77 -24.02
CA LEU A 489 -57.93 51.04 -23.99
C LEU A 489 -58.03 51.62 -25.40
N LYS A 490 -58.73 52.74 -25.49
CA LYS A 490 -58.84 53.62 -26.66
C LYS A 490 -57.50 53.75 -27.36
N SER A 491 -57.34 53.06 -28.49
CA SER A 491 -56.28 53.37 -29.44
C SER A 491 -56.64 54.70 -30.15
N PRO A 492 -55.74 55.69 -30.18
CA PRO A 492 -55.99 56.95 -30.88
C PRO A 492 -55.96 56.74 -32.39
N ASN A 493 -56.98 57.24 -33.07
CA ASN A 493 -57.00 57.37 -34.53
C ASN A 493 -55.87 58.31 -34.99
N SER A 494 -54.87 57.79 -35.68
CA SER A 494 -54.13 58.58 -36.67
C SER A 494 -53.48 57.71 -37.75
N THR A 495 -54.10 57.79 -38.92
CA THR A 495 -53.46 58.03 -40.22
C THR A 495 -52.46 57.00 -40.76
N ILE A 496 -53.06 56.08 -41.52
CA ILE A 496 -52.62 55.50 -42.80
C ILE A 496 -51.43 56.23 -43.44
N ASN A 497 -50.34 55.50 -43.67
CA ASN A 497 -49.62 55.58 -44.94
C ASN A 497 -48.91 54.24 -45.26
N ASN A 498 -49.13 53.81 -46.51
CA ASN A 498 -48.64 52.61 -47.17
C ASN A 498 -47.11 52.54 -47.18
N TYR A 499 -46.53 51.34 -47.02
CA TYR A 499 -45.48 50.82 -47.93
C TYR A 499 -45.26 49.30 -47.74
N SER A 500 -45.42 48.60 -48.87
CA SER A 500 -44.88 47.32 -49.35
C SER A 500 -44.31 46.27 -48.38
N SER A 501 -44.91 45.08 -48.53
CA SER A 501 -44.49 43.72 -48.20
C SER A 501 -43.01 43.37 -48.47
N ASN A 502 -42.39 42.66 -47.53
CA ASN A 502 -41.37 41.65 -47.83
C ASN A 502 -41.42 40.52 -46.78
N SER A 503 -41.72 39.31 -47.26
CA SER A 503 -41.74 38.06 -46.50
C SER A 503 -40.32 37.49 -46.40
N TYR A 504 -39.83 37.30 -45.17
CA TYR A 504 -38.59 36.57 -44.90
C TYR A 504 -38.87 35.08 -44.72
N GLN A 505 -38.31 34.27 -45.61
CA GLN A 505 -38.11 32.82 -45.46
C GLN A 505 -36.66 32.61 -45.01
N ALA A 506 -36.43 31.99 -43.85
CA ALA A 506 -35.11 31.55 -43.41
C ALA A 506 -35.03 30.02 -43.48
N GLY A 507 -34.23 29.52 -44.42
CA GLY A 507 -33.86 28.12 -44.55
C GLY A 507 -32.55 27.82 -43.80
N TYR A 508 -32.39 26.55 -43.41
CA TYR A 508 -31.10 25.98 -43.01
C TYR A 508 -30.85 24.74 -43.88
N SER A 509 -29.74 24.76 -44.61
CA SER A 509 -29.17 23.61 -45.34
C SER A 509 -27.84 23.23 -44.71
N ILE A 510 -27.62 21.92 -44.55
CA ILE A 510 -26.39 21.28 -44.06
C ILE A 510 -25.47 20.99 -45.26
N SER A 511 -24.17 21.27 -45.16
CA SER A 511 -23.15 20.78 -46.10
C SER A 511 -22.07 20.00 -45.34
N MET A 512 -21.86 18.74 -45.73
CA MET A 512 -20.65 17.97 -45.42
C MET A 512 -19.53 18.38 -46.37
N ASN A 513 -18.29 18.42 -45.87
CA ASN A 513 -17.11 18.54 -46.70
C ASN A 513 -16.04 17.57 -46.19
N ASP A 514 -15.81 16.51 -46.96
CA ASP A 514 -14.58 15.73 -46.94
C ASP A 514 -13.54 16.48 -47.78
N ASN A 515 -12.28 16.49 -47.33
CA ASN A 515 -11.18 16.24 -48.25
C ASN A 515 -9.88 15.86 -47.56
N THR A 516 -9.33 14.80 -48.13
CA THR A 516 -8.00 14.23 -48.05
C THR A 516 -6.90 15.17 -48.54
N MET A 517 -5.69 15.11 -47.95
CA MET A 517 -4.47 14.63 -48.64
C MET A 517 -3.18 14.76 -47.81
N LYS A 518 -2.53 13.60 -47.63
CA LYS A 518 -1.10 13.24 -47.75
C LYS A 518 0.03 14.28 -47.47
N SER A 519 0.85 13.91 -46.48
CA SER A 519 2.27 13.51 -46.55
C SER A 519 3.28 14.34 -47.37
N SER A 520 4.34 14.83 -46.69
CA SER A 520 5.72 14.40 -46.96
C SER A 520 6.73 14.92 -45.92
N TYR A 521 7.86 14.22 -45.86
CA TYR A 521 8.95 14.17 -44.88
C TYR A 521 9.98 15.33 -44.92
N ILE A 522 10.92 15.24 -43.96
CA ILE A 522 12.28 15.82 -43.81
C ILE A 522 12.28 16.86 -42.66
N GLN A 523 13.03 16.72 -41.55
CA GLN A 523 14.31 16.04 -41.25
C GLN A 523 14.32 15.54 -39.80
#